data_AF-A0A6A0B651-F1
#
_entry.id   AF-A0A6A0B651-F1
#
_cell.length_a   1.000
_cell.length_b   1.000
_cell.length_c   1.000
_cell.angle_alpha   90.00
_cell.angle_beta   90.00
_cell.angle_gamma   90.00
#
_symmetry.space_group_name_H-M   'P 1'
#
loop_
_entity.id
_entity.type
_entity.pdbx_description
1 polymer ?
#
loop_
_entity_poly.entity_id
_entity_poly.type
_entity_poly.pdbx_seq_one_letter_code
_entity_poly.pdbx_strand_id
1 'polypeptide(L)'
;MTELFWTIFLIWLIVRFIRDVFEFQKVRRFRYLVVPIIFLVLALNTGNASGDFNGLLFFQTVVLSALIGIFQGRFASVRTDKIRGGWSYLIGWLLLFIYQLYLTHDIVLQRELFIEIAKDLSVVYRMINMQNTEPETWLMWLSFGLSQIIYYHIIKRKLETKQ
;
A
#
# COMPACT_ATOMS: atom_id res chain seq x y z
N MET A 1 -14.65 -22.42 -15.99
CA MET A 1 -13.35 -22.02 -16.58
C MET A 1 -12.87 -20.66 -16.09
N THR A 2 -13.76 -19.69 -15.85
CA THR A 2 -13.43 -18.34 -15.33
C THR A 2 -12.76 -18.35 -13.94
N GLU A 3 -13.30 -19.10 -12.98
CA GLU A 3 -12.76 -19.16 -11.60
C GLU A 3 -11.32 -19.69 -11.51
N LEU A 4 -11.00 -20.72 -12.30
CA LEU A 4 -9.66 -21.30 -12.34
C LEU A 4 -8.65 -20.31 -12.93
N PHE A 5 -9.02 -19.61 -14.00
CA PHE A 5 -8.18 -18.58 -14.61
C PHE A 5 -7.86 -17.46 -13.62
N TRP A 6 -8.87 -16.93 -12.93
CA TRP A 6 -8.68 -15.89 -11.92
C TRP A 6 -7.76 -16.38 -10.81
N THR A 7 -8.01 -17.57 -10.26
CA THR A 7 -7.17 -18.14 -9.19
C THR A 7 -5.70 -18.25 -9.61
N ILE A 8 -5.42 -18.77 -10.82
CA ILE A 8 -4.06 -18.88 -11.36
C ILE A 8 -3.42 -17.50 -11.55
N PHE A 9 -4.19 -16.54 -12.08
CA PHE A 9 -3.71 -15.16 -12.26
C PHE A 9 -3.38 -14.47 -10.92
N LEU A 10 -4.19 -14.67 -9.88
CA LEU A 10 -3.92 -14.12 -8.55
C LEU A 10 -2.67 -14.75 -7.92
N ILE A 11 -2.53 -16.07 -8.01
CA ILE A 11 -1.31 -16.76 -7.55
C ILE A 11 -0.08 -16.20 -8.28
N TRP A 12 -0.18 -16.04 -9.60
CA TRP A 12 0.90 -15.44 -10.40
C TRP A 12 1.23 -14.01 -9.95
N LEU A 13 0.22 -13.17 -9.67
CA LEU A 13 0.43 -11.81 -9.16
C LEU A 13 1.12 -11.79 -7.80
N ILE A 14 0.69 -12.63 -6.87
CA ILE A 14 1.28 -12.75 -5.53
C ILE A 14 2.73 -13.20 -5.62
N VAL A 15 3.00 -14.27 -6.40
CA VAL A 15 4.36 -14.78 -6.60
C VAL A 15 5.26 -13.72 -7.24
N ARG A 16 4.75 -13.02 -8.26
CA ARG A 16 5.48 -11.92 -8.91
C ARG A 16 5.79 -10.79 -7.92
N PHE A 17 4.81 -10.39 -7.10
CA PHE A 17 4.98 -9.35 -6.09
C PHE A 17 6.02 -9.74 -5.04
N ILE A 18 5.92 -10.95 -4.47
CA ILE A 18 6.88 -11.45 -3.48
C ILE A 18 8.28 -11.43 -4.08
N ARG A 19 8.45 -11.95 -5.31
CA ARG A 19 9.73 -11.91 -6.00
C ARG A 19 10.26 -10.48 -6.14
N ASP A 20 9.43 -9.55 -6.59
CA ASP A 20 9.81 -8.13 -6.75
C ASP A 20 10.21 -7.48 -5.42
N VAL A 21 9.64 -7.90 -4.28
CA VAL A 21 9.96 -7.37 -2.94
C VAL A 21 11.33 -7.87 -2.45
N PHE A 22 11.71 -9.11 -2.76
CA PHE A 22 12.97 -9.72 -2.34
C PHE A 22 14.13 -9.49 -3.31
N GLU A 23 13.86 -9.04 -4.53
CA GLU A 23 14.89 -8.68 -5.50
C GLU A 23 15.32 -7.21 -5.39
N PHE A 24 16.56 -6.94 -5.81
CA PHE A 24 17.06 -5.57 -5.94
C PHE A 24 16.49 -4.93 -7.20
N GLN A 25 15.53 -4.03 -7.02
CA GLN A 25 14.85 -3.32 -8.09
C GLN A 25 15.39 -1.89 -8.22
N LYS A 26 15.49 -1.39 -9.45
CA LYS A 26 15.84 0.02 -9.68
C LYS A 26 14.73 0.94 -9.16
N VAL A 27 15.12 2.03 -8.52
CA VAL A 27 14.15 3.02 -8.02
C VAL A 27 13.52 3.78 -9.18
N ARG A 28 12.28 3.44 -9.54
CA ARG A 28 11.50 4.16 -10.55
C ARG A 28 10.62 5.21 -9.87
N ARG A 29 10.82 6.49 -10.19
CA ARG A 29 10.03 7.62 -9.64
C ARG A 29 8.52 7.41 -9.78
N PHE A 30 8.07 6.82 -10.88
CA PHE A 30 6.66 6.51 -11.10
C PHE A 30 6.06 5.62 -10.00
N ARG A 31 6.72 4.51 -9.66
CA ARG A 31 6.22 3.53 -8.69
C ARG A 31 6.27 4.07 -7.25
N TYR A 32 7.34 4.77 -6.89
CA TYR A 32 7.60 5.15 -5.51
C TYR A 32 7.14 6.56 -5.13
N LEU A 33 6.75 7.39 -6.10
CA LEU A 33 6.34 8.77 -5.85
C LEU A 33 5.03 9.11 -6.56
N VAL A 34 4.92 8.87 -7.87
CA VAL A 34 3.70 9.23 -8.63
C VAL A 34 2.49 8.44 -8.15
N VAL A 35 2.61 7.12 -8.03
CA VAL A 35 1.51 6.26 -7.53
C VAL A 35 1.05 6.69 -6.13
N PRO A 36 1.94 6.84 -5.12
CA PRO A 36 1.53 7.35 -3.80
C PRO A 36 0.88 8.73 -3.80
N ILE A 37 1.37 9.66 -4.64
CA ILE A 37 0.75 10.99 -4.77
C ILE A 37 -0.67 10.89 -5.32
N ILE A 38 -0.91 10.02 -6.31
CA ILE A 38 -2.27 9.79 -6.82
C ILE A 38 -3.18 9.32 -5.69
N PHE A 39 -2.72 8.39 -4.84
CA PHE A 39 -3.51 7.97 -3.68
C PHE A 39 -3.78 9.09 -2.68
N LEU A 40 -2.82 9.99 -2.42
CA LEU A 40 -3.08 11.15 -1.57
C LEU A 40 -4.08 12.13 -2.18
N VAL A 41 -3.99 12.40 -3.49
CA VAL A 41 -4.98 13.23 -4.19
C VAL A 41 -6.37 12.62 -4.09
N LEU A 42 -6.48 11.30 -4.25
CA LEU A 42 -7.74 10.57 -4.05
C LEU A 42 -8.23 10.68 -2.61
N ALA A 43 -7.37 10.53 -1.62
CA ALA A 43 -7.73 10.69 -0.21
C ALA A 43 -8.33 12.08 0.07
N LEU A 44 -7.72 13.14 -0.46
CA LEU A 44 -8.21 14.51 -0.28
C LEU A 44 -9.55 14.73 -1.00
N ASN A 45 -9.67 14.25 -2.24
CA ASN A 45 -10.90 14.42 -3.01
C ASN A 45 -12.08 13.65 -2.41
N THR A 46 -11.86 12.40 -2.02
CA THR A 46 -12.91 11.57 -1.41
C THR A 46 -13.23 12.03 0.02
N GLY A 47 -12.23 12.42 0.82
CA GLY A 47 -12.45 12.90 2.19
C GLY A 47 -13.22 14.23 2.24
N ASN A 48 -12.98 15.12 1.28
CA ASN A 48 -13.78 16.35 1.15
C ASN A 48 -15.24 16.05 0.74
N ALA A 49 -15.46 14.99 -0.04
CA ALA A 49 -16.78 14.59 -0.51
C ALA A 49 -17.59 13.81 0.52
N SER A 50 -16.94 13.11 1.46
CA SER A 50 -17.62 12.25 2.44
C SER A 50 -18.37 13.02 3.53
N GLY A 51 -18.00 14.27 3.83
CA GLY A 51 -18.68 15.10 4.85
C GLY A 51 -18.48 14.67 6.31
N ASP A 52 -18.22 13.39 6.57
CA ASP A 52 -18.03 12.81 7.91
C ASP A 52 -16.54 12.72 8.30
N PHE A 53 -15.99 13.80 8.83
CA PHE A 53 -14.62 13.84 9.32
C PHE A 53 -14.52 13.38 10.79
N ASN A 54 -13.97 12.18 11.01
CA ASN A 54 -13.57 11.73 12.34
C ASN A 54 -12.09 12.05 12.60
N GLY A 55 -11.83 13.11 13.37
CA GLY A 55 -10.47 13.58 13.67
C GLY A 55 -9.59 12.56 14.41
N LEU A 56 -10.18 11.69 15.24
CA LEU A 56 -9.45 10.66 15.95
C LEU A 56 -8.97 9.55 14.98
N LEU A 57 -9.87 9.05 14.12
CA LEU A 57 -9.51 8.05 13.10
C LEU A 57 -8.49 8.60 12.11
N PHE A 58 -8.62 9.88 11.71
CA PHE A 58 -7.63 10.55 10.89
C PHE A 58 -6.25 10.59 11.56
N PHE A 59 -6.18 11.01 12.83
CA PHE A 59 -4.93 11.07 13.58
C PHE A 59 -4.29 9.68 13.71
N GLN A 60 -5.07 8.66 14.06
CA GLN A 60 -4.61 7.27 14.11
C GLN A 60 -4.07 6.80 12.76
N THR A 61 -4.79 7.11 11.66
CA THR A 61 -4.38 6.77 10.29
C THR A 61 -3.03 7.37 9.97
N VAL A 62 -2.84 8.67 10.23
CA VAL A 62 -1.59 9.38 9.96
C VAL A 62 -0.43 8.77 10.75
N VAL A 63 -0.62 8.55 12.05
CA VAL A 63 0.42 7.99 12.93
C VAL A 63 0.80 6.57 12.51
N LEU A 64 -0.16 5.67 12.35
CA LEU A 64 0.10 4.27 11.98
C LEU A 64 0.77 4.17 10.62
N SER A 65 0.29 4.92 9.64
CA SER A 65 0.85 4.90 8.29
C SER A 65 2.27 5.45 8.24
N ALA A 66 2.55 6.48 9.05
CA ALA A 66 3.90 6.99 9.22
C ALA A 66 4.83 5.97 9.89
N LEU A 67 4.38 5.32 10.97
CA LEU A 67 5.17 4.28 11.65
C LEU A 67 5.48 3.11 10.72
N ILE A 68 4.50 2.66 9.94
CA ILE A 68 4.68 1.57 8.96
C ILE A 68 5.68 1.99 7.87
N GLY A 69 5.50 3.18 7.28
CA GLY A 69 6.42 3.69 6.25
C GLY A 69 7.86 3.83 6.79
N ILE A 70 8.00 4.30 8.04
CA ILE A 70 9.29 4.37 8.73
C ILE A 70 9.90 2.99 8.90
N PHE A 71 9.13 2.03 9.41
CA PHE A 71 9.57 0.66 9.60
C PHE A 71 10.04 0.04 8.28
N GLN A 72 9.22 0.09 7.23
CA GLN A 72 9.57 -0.45 5.91
C GLN A 72 10.85 0.19 5.36
N GLY A 73 10.98 1.52 5.46
CA GLY A 73 12.13 2.24 4.92
C GLY A 73 13.42 1.97 5.72
N ARG A 74 13.31 1.89 7.05
CA ARG A 74 14.44 1.70 7.96
C ARG A 74 15.09 0.33 7.82
N PHE A 75 14.32 -0.71 7.52
CA PHE A 75 14.84 -2.08 7.37
C PHE A 75 15.10 -2.48 5.92
N ALA A 76 14.68 -1.67 4.94
CA ALA A 76 15.01 -1.91 3.54
C ALA A 76 16.52 -1.83 3.25
N SER A 77 16.99 -2.74 2.40
CA SER A 77 18.36 -2.83 1.92
C SER A 77 18.55 -1.97 0.67
N VAL A 78 19.64 -1.21 0.62
CA VAL A 78 19.96 -0.29 -0.48
C VAL A 78 21.36 -0.57 -1.02
N ARG A 79 21.51 -0.59 -2.35
CA ARG A 79 22.78 -0.76 -3.10
C ARG A 79 22.79 0.17 -4.33
N THR A 80 23.67 1.17 -4.35
CA THR A 80 23.85 2.12 -5.46
C THR A 80 22.53 2.78 -5.91
N ASP A 81 21.88 2.27 -6.94
CA ASP A 81 20.61 2.74 -7.51
C ASP A 81 19.43 1.76 -7.30
N LYS A 82 19.68 0.67 -6.55
CA LYS A 82 18.73 -0.42 -6.33
C LYS A 82 18.31 -0.52 -4.87
N ILE A 83 17.07 -0.95 -4.69
CA ILE A 83 16.45 -1.17 -3.38
C ILE A 83 15.87 -2.58 -3.30
N ARG A 84 15.91 -3.15 -2.11
CA ARG A 84 15.27 -4.41 -1.77
C ARG A 84 14.51 -4.22 -0.46
N GLY A 85 13.19 -4.37 -0.52
CA GLY A 85 12.33 -4.23 0.65
C GLY A 85 12.47 -5.41 1.62
N GLY A 86 12.44 -6.63 1.08
CA GLY A 86 12.49 -7.87 1.86
C GLY A 86 11.33 -8.01 2.85
N TRP A 87 11.57 -8.75 3.94
CA TRP A 87 10.56 -9.02 4.97
C TRP A 87 9.94 -7.77 5.58
N SER A 88 10.73 -6.70 5.78
CA SER A 88 10.22 -5.46 6.36
C SER A 88 9.13 -4.81 5.52
N TYR A 89 9.27 -4.83 4.19
CA TYR A 89 8.28 -4.29 3.28
C TYR A 89 7.01 -5.14 3.30
N LEU A 90 7.16 -6.47 3.26
CA LEU A 90 6.03 -7.41 3.31
C LEU A 90 5.24 -7.29 4.62
N ILE A 91 5.93 -7.22 5.76
CA ILE A 91 5.31 -7.03 7.07
C ILE A 91 4.58 -5.69 7.12
N GLY A 92 5.20 -4.60 6.66
CA GLY A 92 4.52 -3.30 6.62
C GLY A 92 3.29 -3.29 5.72
N TRP A 93 3.35 -4.00 4.58
CA TRP A 93 2.19 -4.16 3.71
C TRP A 93 1.07 -4.95 4.41
N LEU A 94 1.40 -6.04 5.11
CA LEU A 94 0.44 -6.82 5.88
C LEU A 94 -0.19 -5.99 7.01
N LEU A 95 0.59 -5.15 7.69
CA LEU A 95 0.08 -4.23 8.71
C LEU A 95 -0.90 -3.20 8.13
N LEU A 96 -0.62 -2.66 6.93
CA LEU A 96 -1.57 -1.79 6.23
C LEU A 96 -2.84 -2.53 5.85
N PHE A 97 -2.74 -3.76 5.35
CA PHE A 97 -3.89 -4.57 5.01
C PHE A 97 -4.78 -4.84 6.23
N ILE A 98 -4.19 -5.26 7.35
CA ILE A 98 -4.93 -5.45 8.62
C ILE A 98 -5.57 -4.14 9.09
N TYR A 99 -4.87 -3.02 8.96
CA TYR A 99 -5.42 -1.71 9.33
C TYR A 99 -6.59 -1.29 8.42
N GLN A 100 -6.53 -1.62 7.12
CA GLN A 100 -7.61 -1.35 6.19
C GLN A 100 -8.85 -2.20 6.51
N LEU A 101 -8.68 -3.48 6.86
CA LEU A 101 -9.78 -4.32 7.35
C LEU A 101 -10.40 -3.77 8.64
N TYR A 102 -9.57 -3.22 9.54
CA TYR A 102 -10.07 -2.53 10.74
C TYR A 102 -10.90 -1.30 10.36
N LEU A 103 -10.42 -0.50 9.40
CA LEU A 103 -11.14 0.70 8.95
C LEU A 103 -12.48 0.35 8.31
N THR A 104 -12.58 -0.69 7.48
CA THR A 104 -13.84 -1.06 6.79
C THR A 104 -14.80 -1.87 7.65
N HIS A 105 -14.44 -2.16 8.91
CA HIS A 105 -15.19 -3.05 9.81
C HIS A 105 -15.52 -4.42 9.20
N ASP A 106 -14.80 -4.81 8.14
CA ASP A 106 -15.12 -5.99 7.34
C ASP A 106 -14.35 -7.20 7.89
N ILE A 107 -14.99 -7.88 8.86
CA ILE A 107 -14.42 -9.02 9.59
C ILE A 107 -14.91 -10.36 8.98
N VAL A 108 -15.58 -10.35 7.82
CA VAL A 108 -16.09 -11.58 7.19
C VAL A 108 -14.94 -12.37 6.54
N LEU A 109 -14.18 -13.03 7.40
CA LEU A 109 -12.86 -13.61 7.16
C LEU A 109 -12.88 -14.96 6.41
N GLN A 110 -13.96 -15.31 5.68
CA GLN A 110 -14.16 -16.71 5.27
C GLN A 110 -14.76 -16.88 3.86
N ARG A 111 -13.97 -16.51 2.84
CA ARG A 111 -13.72 -17.26 1.56
C ARG A 111 -13.01 -16.38 0.51
N GLU A 112 -13.02 -15.06 0.67
CA GLU A 112 -12.49 -14.12 -0.33
C GLU A 112 -11.17 -13.44 0.05
N LEU A 113 -10.55 -13.75 1.20
CA LEU A 113 -9.29 -13.13 1.64
C LEU A 113 -8.19 -13.15 0.57
N PHE A 114 -8.05 -14.25 -0.17
CA PHE A 114 -7.07 -14.35 -1.25
C PHE A 114 -7.37 -13.39 -2.40
N ILE A 115 -8.66 -13.19 -2.69
CA ILE A 115 -9.14 -12.27 -3.71
C ILE A 115 -8.91 -10.83 -3.22
N GLU A 116 -9.24 -10.51 -1.97
CA GLU A 116 -8.98 -9.21 -1.34
C GLU A 116 -7.50 -8.87 -1.33
N ILE A 117 -6.63 -9.79 -0.87
CA ILE A 117 -5.17 -9.62 -0.88
C ILE A 117 -4.67 -9.33 -2.30
N ALA A 118 -5.16 -10.05 -3.30
CA ALA A 118 -4.72 -9.86 -4.67
C ALA A 118 -5.27 -8.57 -5.31
N LYS A 119 -6.49 -8.15 -4.95
CA LYS A 119 -7.04 -6.82 -5.26
C LYS A 119 -6.17 -5.73 -4.64
N ASP A 120 -5.75 -5.92 -3.39
CA ASP A 120 -4.95 -5.00 -2.61
C ASP A 120 -3.51 -4.87 -3.15
N LEU A 121 -2.95 -5.96 -3.68
CA LEU A 121 -1.67 -6.00 -4.39
C LEU A 121 -1.73 -5.34 -5.78
N SER A 122 -2.90 -5.36 -6.42
CA SER A 122 -3.10 -4.76 -7.73
C SER A 122 -3.44 -3.26 -7.60
N VAL A 123 -2.42 -2.41 -7.78
CA VAL A 123 -2.59 -0.96 -7.86
C VAL A 123 -3.64 -0.56 -8.89
N VAL A 124 -3.71 -1.30 -10.02
CA VAL A 124 -4.70 -1.09 -11.08
C VAL A 124 -6.11 -1.43 -10.58
N TYR A 125 -6.27 -2.50 -9.80
CA TYR A 125 -7.57 -2.85 -9.24
C TYR A 125 -8.04 -1.80 -8.22
N ARG A 126 -7.15 -1.31 -7.33
CA ARG A 126 -7.46 -0.18 -6.43
C ARG A 126 -7.92 1.06 -7.20
N MET A 127 -7.30 1.31 -8.35
CA MET A 127 -7.67 2.42 -9.22
C MET A 127 -8.93 2.17 -10.06
N ILE A 128 -9.33 0.93 -10.37
CA ILE A 128 -10.53 0.69 -11.19
C ILE A 128 -11.79 0.66 -10.32
N ASN A 129 -11.71 0.15 -9.09
CA ASN A 129 -12.84 0.10 -8.17
C ASN A 129 -13.19 1.47 -7.52
N MET A 130 -12.79 2.58 -8.15
CA MET A 130 -13.02 3.97 -7.75
C MET A 130 -14.50 4.33 -7.50
N GLN A 131 -15.45 3.58 -8.07
CA GLN A 131 -16.83 4.05 -8.27
C GLN A 131 -17.82 3.68 -7.15
N ASN A 132 -17.46 2.80 -6.22
CA ASN A 132 -18.34 2.32 -5.14
C ASN A 132 -17.84 2.80 -3.77
N THR A 133 -17.69 4.11 -3.59
CA THR A 133 -16.94 4.68 -2.46
C THR A 133 -17.77 4.76 -1.18
N GLU A 134 -17.46 3.91 -0.20
CA GLU A 134 -17.92 4.07 1.18
C GLU A 134 -17.14 5.21 1.89
N PRO A 135 -17.72 5.86 2.93
CA PRO A 135 -17.12 7.01 3.61
C PRO A 135 -15.75 6.73 4.26
N GLU A 136 -15.40 5.48 4.57
CA GLU A 136 -14.10 5.13 5.20
C GLU A 136 -12.97 4.91 4.17
N THR A 137 -13.30 4.97 2.88
CA THR A 137 -12.39 4.67 1.77
C THR A 137 -11.26 5.71 1.62
N TRP A 138 -11.48 6.95 2.01
CA TRP A 138 -10.45 8.00 1.91
C TRP A 138 -9.31 7.82 2.92
N LEU A 139 -9.58 7.25 4.10
CA LEU A 139 -8.56 6.91 5.08
C LEU A 139 -7.69 5.73 4.61
N MET A 140 -8.27 4.80 3.85
CA MET A 140 -7.51 3.74 3.19
C MET A 140 -6.52 4.30 2.17
N TRP A 141 -6.96 5.26 1.34
CA TRP A 141 -6.07 5.95 0.40
C TRP A 141 -4.99 6.76 1.09
N LEU A 142 -5.35 7.47 2.16
CA LEU A 142 -4.41 8.22 2.98
C LEU A 142 -3.34 7.30 3.56
N SER A 143 -3.75 6.16 4.13
CA SER A 143 -2.82 5.23 4.78
C SER A 143 -1.79 4.65 3.82
N PHE A 144 -2.25 4.22 2.65
CA PHE A 144 -1.37 3.70 1.61
C PHE A 144 -0.47 4.81 1.04
N GLY A 145 -1.04 5.96 0.64
CA GLY A 145 -0.26 7.05 0.06
C GLY A 145 0.82 7.58 1.02
N LEU A 146 0.45 7.83 2.27
CA LEU A 146 1.35 8.39 3.28
C LEU A 146 2.49 7.44 3.64
N SER A 147 2.18 6.16 3.88
CA SER A 147 3.20 5.14 4.19
C SER A 147 4.23 4.98 3.06
N GLN A 148 3.78 4.97 1.80
CA GLN A 148 4.67 4.82 0.65
C GLN A 148 5.53 6.06 0.39
N ILE A 149 5.01 7.27 0.63
CA ILE A 149 5.82 8.50 0.54
C ILE A 149 6.91 8.52 1.61
N ILE A 150 6.56 8.17 2.85
CA ILE A 150 7.52 8.12 3.95
C ILE A 150 8.59 7.06 3.69
N TYR A 151 8.17 5.88 3.23
CA TYR A 151 9.07 4.82 2.75
C TYR A 151 10.05 5.36 1.69
N TYR A 152 9.52 6.01 0.65
CA TYR A 152 10.33 6.57 -0.44
C TYR A 152 11.33 7.61 0.06
N HIS A 153 10.93 8.50 0.97
CA HIS A 153 11.81 9.53 1.52
C HIS A 153 12.98 8.93 2.30
N ILE A 154 12.73 7.89 3.09
CA ILE A 154 13.78 7.19 3.85
C ILE A 154 14.73 6.45 2.92
N ILE A 155 14.19 5.78 1.90
CA ILE A 155 14.98 5.11 0.87
C ILE A 155 15.87 6.12 0.13
N LYS A 156 15.32 7.26 -0.27
CA LYS A 156 16.04 8.33 -0.96
C LYS A 156 17.23 8.81 -0.11
N ARG A 157 16.99 9.11 1.17
CA ARG A 157 18.07 9.48 2.11
C ARG A 157 19.15 8.41 2.21
N LYS A 158 18.76 7.13 2.30
CA LYS A 158 19.72 6.01 2.35
C LYS A 158 20.55 5.88 1.07
N LEU A 159 19.97 6.16 -0.09
CA LEU A 159 20.68 6.17 -1.37
C LEU A 159 21.71 7.30 -1.40
N GLU A 160 21.33 8.51 -1.00
CA GLU A 160 22.20 9.69 -0.93
C GLU A 160 23.40 9.46 0.02
N THR A 161 23.21 8.77 1.16
CA THR A 161 24.30 8.46 2.10
C THR A 161 25.28 7.37 1.65
N LYS A 162 24.95 6.62 0.60
CA LYS A 162 25.76 5.49 0.09
C LYS A 162 26.43 5.78 -1.25
N GLN A 163 26.20 6.95 -1.82
CA GLN A 163 26.94 7.49 -2.96
C GLN A 163 28.25 8.12 -2.46
#